data_AF-N1Q8Z2-F1
#
_entry.id   AF-N1Q8Z2-F1
#
_cell.length_a   1.000
_cell.length_b   1.000
_cell.length_c   1.000
_cell.angle_alpha   90.00
_cell.angle_beta   90.00
_cell.angle_gamma   90.00
#
_symmetry.space_group_name_H-M   'P 1'
#
loop_
_entity.id
_entity.type
_entity.pdbx_description
1 polymer ?
#
loop_
_entity_poly.entity_id
_entity_poly.type
_entity_poly.pdbx_seq_one_letter_code
_entity_poly.pdbx_strand_id
1 'polypeptide(L)'
;MEYKPPSEASEKPGRITPRIIIHGGAGNITRQNMPRSSYKAYRYALLDIVESAHLELLKPGTTALDIAVGAVVLLEQNPLFNAGKGAVYTTAGTHELEASVMVTRGYVKRGVGVMKVKKAKSPIKLAREMLIRGNEIDGGGGAQGHCQLEGDLCDELNDRWGLESVRPSYFWTRRRWDEHRRGLGLSHDDETYERMKRDADALCSETSLDHARADETIKDSDPMMFGDTQWDGKEYLPQGTVGAVVLDSTGTLCAATSTGGLTNKLPGRIGDTPTLGAGFWAEQWYSAPTLMPTAVSPLSQLLSLLGDCIPNLQGYNTVHRNDFNDDASALRAVAMSGTGNGDSFLRVNAVRTCAAIARYADRSTVPLQSAVTAVAGPNGQLQQSAADRWQKTGEGEGGIIGIELSHGEGHVVFDYNCGGMFHAWIDTAGHPRFKLFQNDKGFKYE
;
A
#
# COMPACT_ATOMS: atom_id res chain seq x y z
N MET A 1 -15.32 -7.97 -27.50
CA MET A 1 -14.14 -7.37 -28.17
C MET A 1 -12.92 -8.05 -27.59
N GLU A 2 -12.22 -8.87 -28.37
CA GLU A 2 -10.97 -9.50 -27.96
C GLU A 2 -9.87 -8.44 -27.81
N TYR A 3 -9.16 -8.47 -26.69
CA TYR A 3 -7.90 -7.75 -26.53
C TYR A 3 -6.86 -8.41 -27.45
N LYS A 4 -6.51 -7.73 -28.56
CA LYS A 4 -5.34 -8.10 -29.36
C LYS A 4 -4.08 -7.52 -28.71
N PRO A 5 -3.06 -8.34 -28.39
CA PRO A 5 -1.77 -7.81 -27.95
C PRO A 5 -1.14 -6.98 -29.09
N PRO A 6 -0.46 -5.87 -28.80
CA PRO A 6 0.26 -5.08 -29.80
C PRO A 6 1.33 -5.94 -30.51
N SER A 7 1.48 -5.76 -31.82
CA SER A 7 2.49 -6.42 -32.64
C SER A 7 3.91 -5.97 -32.28
N GLU A 8 4.86 -6.92 -32.24
CA GLU A 8 6.28 -6.80 -31.82
C GLU A 8 7.20 -5.92 -32.69
N ALA A 9 6.73 -4.78 -33.18
CA ALA A 9 7.57 -3.85 -33.92
C ALA A 9 7.30 -2.40 -33.50
N SER A 10 7.68 -2.06 -32.27
CA SER A 10 8.01 -0.68 -31.91
C SER A 10 9.36 -0.69 -31.19
N GLU A 11 10.17 0.33 -31.44
CA GLU A 11 11.55 0.47 -30.96
C GLU A 11 11.71 0.05 -29.49
N LYS A 12 12.77 -0.70 -29.17
CA LYS A 12 13.06 -1.13 -27.79
C LYS A 12 13.13 0.13 -26.93
N PRO A 13 12.19 0.36 -25.99
CA PRO A 13 12.31 1.47 -25.06
C PRO A 13 13.65 1.31 -24.33
N GLY A 14 14.34 2.43 -24.09
CA GLY A 14 15.57 2.45 -23.30
C GLY A 14 15.39 1.63 -22.00
N ARG A 15 16.45 0.96 -21.55
CA ARG A 15 16.37 0.03 -20.40
C ARG A 15 15.82 0.78 -19.16
N ILE A 16 14.58 0.48 -18.78
CA ILE A 16 13.95 1.05 -17.58
C ILE A 16 14.75 0.58 -16.37
N THR A 17 15.20 1.53 -15.56
CA THR A 17 15.91 1.20 -14.33
C THR A 17 14.89 0.89 -13.23
N PRO A 18 14.93 -0.31 -12.62
CA PRO A 18 13.99 -0.66 -11.56
C PRO A 18 14.05 0.32 -10.38
N ARG A 19 12.92 0.46 -9.69
CA ARG A 19 12.76 1.32 -8.51
C ARG A 19 11.93 0.61 -7.45
N ILE A 20 12.22 0.89 -6.18
CA ILE A 20 11.47 0.39 -5.05
C ILE A 20 11.44 1.43 -3.93
N ILE A 21 10.29 1.56 -3.30
CA ILE A 21 10.08 2.29 -2.05
C ILE A 21 9.13 1.49 -1.16
N ILE A 22 9.40 1.48 0.14
CA ILE A 22 8.58 0.81 1.16
C ILE A 22 8.25 1.78 2.31
N HIS A 23 7.15 1.53 3.03
CA HIS A 23 6.81 2.22 4.26
C HIS A 23 6.46 1.25 5.40
N GLY A 24 6.79 1.67 6.62
CA GLY A 24 6.48 0.99 7.89
C GLY A 24 5.43 1.71 8.73
N GLY A 25 4.71 2.67 8.13
CA GLY A 25 3.60 3.38 8.76
C GLY A 25 3.87 4.86 9.04
N ALA A 26 2.79 5.63 9.08
CA ALA A 26 2.75 7.06 9.39
C ALA A 26 1.82 7.35 10.57
N GLY A 27 2.07 8.47 11.26
CA GLY A 27 1.17 8.96 12.31
C GLY A 27 1.84 9.98 13.23
N ASN A 28 1.34 10.06 14.47
CA ASN A 28 1.83 10.94 15.52
C ASN A 28 3.19 10.47 16.10
N ILE A 29 4.21 10.49 15.25
CA ILE A 29 5.60 10.17 15.60
C ILE A 29 6.33 11.48 15.81
N THR A 30 6.82 11.71 17.02
CA THR A 30 7.56 12.90 17.41
C THR A 30 8.96 12.51 17.83
N ARG A 31 9.85 13.49 17.97
CA ARG A 31 11.20 13.22 18.49
C ARG A 31 11.16 12.84 19.98
N GLN A 32 10.12 13.27 20.69
CA GLN A 32 9.93 13.05 22.11
C GLN A 32 9.43 11.64 22.42
N ASN A 33 8.62 11.04 21.54
CA ASN A 33 8.07 9.69 21.72
C ASN A 33 8.80 8.61 20.91
N MET A 34 9.98 8.92 20.35
CA MET A 34 10.79 8.03 19.53
C MET A 34 12.16 7.79 20.19
N PRO A 35 12.31 6.72 21.00
CA PRO A 35 13.60 6.35 21.57
C PRO A 35 14.63 6.04 20.50
N ARG A 36 15.90 6.27 20.83
CA ARG A 36 17.02 5.97 19.91
C ARG A 36 17.08 4.50 19.52
N SER A 37 16.82 3.59 20.46
CA SER A 37 16.78 2.14 20.22
C SER A 37 15.69 1.78 19.20
N SER A 38 14.46 2.27 19.42
CA SER A 38 13.34 2.11 18.50
C SER A 38 13.64 2.68 17.13
N TYR A 39 14.15 3.91 17.04
CA TYR A 39 14.55 4.53 15.78
C TYR A 39 15.55 3.66 15.01
N LYS A 40 16.60 3.17 15.68
CA LYS A 40 17.60 2.29 15.07
C LYS A 40 16.97 0.98 14.60
N ALA A 41 16.11 0.35 15.40
CA ALA A 41 15.44 -0.90 15.05
C ALA A 41 14.58 -0.74 13.78
N TYR A 42 13.74 0.29 13.72
CA TYR A 42 12.94 0.58 12.52
C TYR A 42 13.80 0.91 11.30
N ARG A 43 14.84 1.74 11.49
CA ARG A 43 15.77 2.10 10.41
C ARG A 43 16.48 0.87 9.85
N TYR A 44 17.05 0.02 10.70
CA TYR A 44 17.75 -1.17 10.26
C TYR A 44 16.81 -2.16 9.56
N ALA A 45 15.63 -2.40 10.14
CA ALA A 45 14.63 -3.28 9.51
C ALA A 45 14.24 -2.79 8.11
N LEU A 46 13.96 -1.49 7.94
CA LEU A 46 13.54 -0.96 6.64
C LEU A 46 14.67 -0.93 5.60
N LEU A 47 15.89 -0.63 6.03
CA LEU A 47 17.06 -0.67 5.14
C LEU A 47 17.34 -2.11 4.67
N ASP A 48 17.33 -3.07 5.59
CA ASP A 48 17.56 -4.48 5.29
C ASP A 48 16.50 -5.04 4.32
N ILE A 49 15.22 -4.72 4.55
CA ILE A 49 14.11 -5.16 3.69
C ILE A 49 14.21 -4.54 2.30
N VAL A 50 14.43 -3.22 2.20
CA VAL A 50 14.48 -2.55 0.88
C VAL A 50 15.70 -2.96 0.07
N GLU A 51 16.83 -3.18 0.73
CA GLU A 51 18.07 -3.64 0.09
C GLU A 51 17.92 -5.09 -0.41
N SER A 52 17.40 -5.99 0.44
CA SER A 52 17.12 -7.38 0.06
C SER A 52 16.15 -7.46 -1.13
N ALA A 53 15.03 -6.71 -1.08
CA ALA A 53 14.06 -6.67 -2.17
C ALA A 53 14.66 -6.07 -3.45
N HIS A 54 15.56 -5.08 -3.34
CA HIS A 54 16.26 -4.52 -4.48
C HIS A 54 17.20 -5.53 -5.15
N LEU A 55 17.97 -6.28 -4.37
CA LEU A 55 18.85 -7.32 -4.90
C LEU A 55 18.07 -8.40 -5.67
N GLU A 56 16.90 -8.78 -5.18
CA GLU A 56 15.98 -9.67 -5.91
C GLU A 56 15.45 -9.01 -7.20
N LEU A 57 15.04 -7.73 -7.14
CA LEU A 57 14.51 -6.98 -8.28
C LEU A 57 15.49 -6.84 -9.46
N LEU A 58 16.80 -6.95 -9.20
CA LEU A 58 17.83 -6.90 -10.23
C LEU A 58 18.00 -8.23 -10.99
N LYS A 59 17.41 -9.34 -10.50
CA LYS A 59 17.52 -10.65 -11.15
C LYS A 59 16.68 -10.70 -12.43
N PRO A 60 17.13 -11.41 -13.48
CA PRO A 60 16.33 -11.59 -14.68
C PRO A 60 14.99 -12.29 -14.41
N GLY A 61 13.91 -11.81 -15.01
CA GLY A 61 12.59 -12.43 -14.94
C GLY A 61 11.76 -12.10 -13.70
N THR A 62 12.29 -11.32 -12.75
CA THR A 62 11.51 -10.88 -11.58
C THR A 62 10.49 -9.82 -11.94
N THR A 63 9.27 -9.95 -11.40
CA THR A 63 8.17 -9.02 -11.68
C THR A 63 7.98 -8.01 -10.54
N ALA A 64 7.41 -6.84 -10.86
CA ALA A 64 7.06 -5.85 -9.83
C ALA A 64 6.11 -6.43 -8.77
N LEU A 65 5.21 -7.34 -9.16
CA LEU A 65 4.30 -8.05 -8.27
C LEU A 65 5.05 -8.88 -7.23
N ASP A 66 5.98 -9.73 -7.67
CA ASP A 66 6.68 -10.65 -6.76
C ASP A 66 7.55 -9.89 -5.76
N ILE A 67 8.21 -8.81 -6.20
CA ILE A 67 9.06 -7.99 -5.34
C ILE A 67 8.22 -7.16 -4.36
N ALA A 68 7.13 -6.53 -4.80
CA ALA A 68 6.26 -5.76 -3.90
C ALA A 68 5.64 -6.66 -2.83
N VAL A 69 5.14 -7.84 -3.22
CA VAL A 69 4.61 -8.84 -2.28
C VAL A 69 5.72 -9.35 -1.36
N GLY A 70 6.90 -9.69 -1.88
CA GLY A 70 8.03 -10.16 -1.08
C GLY A 70 8.48 -9.14 -0.02
N ALA A 71 8.56 -7.86 -0.37
CA ALA A 71 8.87 -6.80 0.58
C ALA A 71 7.82 -6.66 1.68
N VAL A 72 6.52 -6.74 1.33
CA VAL A 72 5.44 -6.69 2.32
C VAL A 72 5.39 -7.96 3.19
N VAL A 73 5.73 -9.13 2.67
CA VAL A 73 5.89 -10.36 3.48
C VAL A 73 6.93 -10.15 4.58
N LEU A 74 8.09 -9.54 4.26
CA LEU A 74 9.12 -9.26 5.26
C LEU A 74 8.64 -8.25 6.31
N LEU A 75 7.84 -7.26 5.90
CA LEU A 75 7.21 -6.31 6.81
C LEU A 75 6.16 -6.99 7.72
N GLU A 76 5.34 -7.89 7.18
CA GLU A 76 4.33 -8.68 7.93
C GLU A 76 4.96 -9.68 8.91
N GLN A 77 6.19 -10.12 8.67
CA GLN A 77 6.90 -11.04 9.56
C GLN A 77 7.62 -10.32 10.72
N ASN A 78 7.79 -9.00 10.61
CA ASN A 78 8.55 -8.22 11.56
C ASN A 78 7.62 -7.57 12.61
N PRO A 79 7.72 -7.96 13.91
CA PRO A 79 6.82 -7.51 14.98
C PRO A 79 6.87 -6.00 15.29
N LEU A 80 7.82 -5.27 14.68
CA LEU A 80 7.88 -3.82 14.75
C LEU A 80 6.71 -3.14 14.02
N PHE A 81 6.16 -3.76 12.98
CA PHE A 81 5.15 -3.14 12.13
C PHE A 81 3.73 -3.62 12.43
N ASN A 82 2.73 -2.79 12.09
CA ASN A 82 1.31 -3.14 12.26
C ASN A 82 0.78 -3.89 11.03
N ALA A 83 1.32 -5.07 10.77
CA ALA A 83 0.83 -5.99 9.75
C ALA A 83 1.32 -7.40 10.08
N GLY A 84 0.51 -8.44 9.80
CA GLY A 84 0.87 -9.81 10.15
C GLY A 84 1.28 -9.94 11.62
N LYS A 85 2.48 -10.49 11.87
CA LYS A 85 3.08 -10.59 13.20
C LYS A 85 3.31 -9.18 13.75
N GLY A 86 2.61 -8.82 14.83
CA GLY A 86 2.64 -7.43 15.36
C GLY A 86 1.44 -6.56 14.95
N ALA A 87 0.42 -7.17 14.33
CA ALA A 87 -0.87 -6.54 14.13
C ALA A 87 -1.51 -6.07 15.44
N VAL A 88 -2.22 -4.96 15.36
CA VAL A 88 -3.01 -4.41 16.47
C VAL A 88 -4.26 -5.26 16.76
N TYR A 89 -4.88 -5.01 17.92
CA TYR A 89 -6.05 -5.74 18.39
C TYR A 89 -7.35 -4.95 18.12
N THR A 90 -8.43 -5.68 17.88
CA THR A 90 -9.81 -5.15 17.96
C THR A 90 -10.21 -4.89 19.41
N THR A 91 -11.35 -4.25 19.66
CA THR A 91 -11.92 -4.14 21.02
C THR A 91 -12.23 -5.49 21.67
N ALA A 92 -12.40 -6.55 20.87
CA ALA A 92 -12.63 -7.91 21.35
C ALA A 92 -11.34 -8.67 21.69
N GLY A 93 -10.16 -8.05 21.57
CA GLY A 93 -8.88 -8.71 21.82
C GLY A 93 -8.50 -9.72 20.74
N THR A 94 -9.04 -9.58 19.52
CA THR A 94 -8.74 -10.41 18.35
C THR A 94 -7.97 -9.63 17.28
N HIS A 95 -7.47 -10.31 16.25
CA HIS A 95 -6.84 -9.70 15.09
C HIS A 95 -7.73 -9.85 13.85
N GLU A 96 -7.80 -8.81 13.03
CA GLU A 96 -8.51 -8.80 11.76
C GLU A 96 -7.66 -8.07 10.73
N LEU A 97 -6.99 -8.83 9.88
CA LEU A 97 -5.97 -8.33 8.97
C LEU A 97 -6.57 -7.96 7.61
N GLU A 98 -5.94 -7.00 6.95
CA GLU A 98 -6.36 -6.50 5.65
C GLU A 98 -5.13 -6.36 4.74
N ALA A 99 -5.26 -6.72 3.47
CA ALA A 99 -4.18 -6.55 2.49
C ALA A 99 -4.71 -6.32 1.09
N SER A 100 -3.89 -5.71 0.23
CA SER A 100 -4.23 -5.41 -1.15
C SER A 100 -3.03 -5.38 -2.07
N VAL A 101 -3.30 -5.61 -3.36
CA VAL A 101 -2.30 -5.52 -4.43
C VAL A 101 -2.94 -4.91 -5.66
N MET A 102 -2.22 -4.02 -6.36
CA MET A 102 -2.60 -3.52 -7.69
C MET A 102 -1.39 -3.45 -8.62
N VAL A 103 -1.59 -3.84 -9.87
CA VAL A 103 -0.60 -3.83 -10.96
C VAL A 103 -1.11 -3.01 -12.14
N THR A 104 -0.21 -2.33 -12.84
CA THR A 104 -0.61 -1.47 -13.97
C THR A 104 -1.10 -2.26 -15.19
N ARG A 105 -0.58 -3.48 -15.40
CA ARG A 105 -0.86 -4.34 -16.56
C ARG A 105 -0.49 -5.81 -16.27
N GLY A 106 -0.74 -6.69 -17.25
CA GLY A 106 -0.32 -8.10 -17.24
C GLY A 106 -1.34 -9.07 -16.66
N TYR A 107 -2.39 -8.56 -16.01
CA TYR A 107 -3.43 -9.36 -15.36
C TYR A 107 -4.82 -8.84 -15.71
N VAL A 108 -5.80 -9.74 -15.80
CA VAL A 108 -7.21 -9.41 -16.08
C VAL A 108 -7.78 -8.54 -14.95
N LYS A 109 -7.58 -9.00 -13.71
CA LYS A 109 -7.79 -8.17 -12.52
C LYS A 109 -6.57 -7.29 -12.35
N ARG A 110 -6.78 -5.97 -12.26
CA ARG A 110 -5.68 -5.04 -12.01
C ARG A 110 -5.43 -4.82 -10.53
N GLY A 111 -6.44 -4.94 -9.67
CA GLY A 111 -6.26 -4.78 -8.24
C GLY A 111 -7.27 -5.59 -7.44
N VAL A 112 -6.84 -6.03 -6.26
CA VAL A 112 -7.63 -6.85 -5.34
C VAL A 112 -7.41 -6.44 -3.88
N GLY A 113 -8.36 -6.79 -3.00
CA GLY A 113 -8.25 -6.61 -1.56
C GLY A 113 -8.87 -7.78 -0.79
N VAL A 114 -8.22 -8.18 0.30
CA VAL A 114 -8.71 -9.17 1.26
C VAL A 114 -8.90 -8.51 2.61
N MET A 115 -10.00 -8.82 3.29
CA MET A 115 -10.46 -8.11 4.47
C MET A 115 -10.77 -9.09 5.60
N LYS A 116 -10.62 -8.65 6.86
CA LYS A 116 -10.96 -9.42 8.06
C LYS A 116 -10.35 -10.84 8.08
N VAL A 117 -9.14 -10.96 7.54
CA VAL A 117 -8.37 -12.22 7.48
C VAL A 117 -7.86 -12.54 8.89
N LYS A 118 -7.98 -13.79 9.34
CA LYS A 118 -7.64 -14.17 10.72
C LYS A 118 -6.61 -15.30 10.83
N LYS A 119 -6.41 -16.09 9.77
CA LYS A 119 -5.55 -17.29 9.81
C LYS A 119 -4.38 -17.23 8.86
N ALA A 120 -4.48 -16.52 7.73
CA ALA A 120 -3.37 -16.41 6.80
C ALA A 120 -2.14 -15.78 7.48
N LYS A 121 -1.01 -16.51 7.53
CA LYS A 121 0.24 -15.99 8.11
C LYS A 121 0.70 -14.71 7.44
N SER A 122 0.43 -14.60 6.15
CA SER A 122 0.78 -13.48 5.29
C SER A 122 -0.42 -13.10 4.41
N PRO A 123 -1.27 -12.17 4.87
CA PRO A 123 -2.42 -11.67 4.11
C PRO A 123 -2.06 -11.15 2.72
N ILE A 124 -0.86 -10.55 2.53
CA ILE A 124 -0.46 -10.07 1.21
C ILE A 124 -0.24 -11.21 0.19
N LYS A 125 0.19 -12.40 0.63
CA LYS A 125 0.29 -13.58 -0.25
C LYS A 125 -1.10 -14.05 -0.67
N LEU A 126 -2.08 -13.99 0.22
CA LEU A 126 -3.47 -14.27 -0.13
C LEU A 126 -3.99 -13.27 -1.17
N ALA A 127 -3.73 -11.98 -0.99
CA ALA A 127 -4.07 -10.96 -1.98
C ALA A 127 -3.38 -11.22 -3.34
N ARG A 128 -2.11 -11.63 -3.35
CA ARG A 128 -1.39 -12.02 -4.58
C ARG A 128 -2.08 -13.20 -5.28
N GLU A 129 -2.39 -14.27 -4.55
CA GLU A 129 -3.07 -15.44 -5.14
C GLU A 129 -4.46 -15.06 -5.65
N MET A 130 -5.18 -14.18 -4.96
CA MET A 130 -6.46 -13.65 -5.42
C MET A 130 -6.31 -12.82 -6.71
N LEU A 131 -5.25 -12.03 -6.87
CA LEU A 131 -4.98 -11.27 -8.10
C LEU A 131 -4.76 -12.22 -9.29
N ILE A 132 -3.92 -13.24 -9.09
CA ILE A 132 -3.51 -14.21 -10.11
C ILE A 132 -4.68 -15.14 -10.48
N ARG A 133 -5.29 -15.76 -9.47
CA ARG A 133 -6.35 -16.76 -9.64
C ARG A 133 -7.69 -16.10 -9.91
N GLY A 134 -8.45 -16.63 -10.86
CA GLY A 134 -9.78 -16.12 -11.19
C GLY A 134 -10.09 -16.03 -12.68
N ASN A 135 -9.23 -16.59 -13.53
CA ASN A 135 -9.52 -16.79 -14.94
C ASN A 135 -10.10 -18.19 -15.19
N GLU A 136 -10.87 -18.35 -16.27
CA GLU A 136 -11.35 -19.65 -16.76
C GLU A 136 -10.19 -20.60 -17.10
N ILE A 137 -9.04 -20.04 -17.51
CA ILE A 137 -7.81 -20.78 -17.86
C ILE A 137 -7.20 -21.50 -16.66
N ASP A 138 -7.42 -21.01 -15.44
CA ASP A 138 -6.97 -21.66 -14.20
C ASP A 138 -8.07 -22.55 -13.58
N GLY A 139 -9.14 -22.82 -14.33
CA GLY A 139 -10.27 -23.63 -13.88
C GLY A 139 -11.24 -22.92 -12.91
N GLY A 140 -11.26 -21.58 -12.86
CA GLY A 140 -12.19 -20.82 -12.02
C GLY A 140 -11.98 -20.99 -10.50
N GLY A 141 -10.75 -21.35 -10.08
CA GLY A 141 -10.38 -21.90 -8.76
C GLY A 141 -10.57 -21.06 -7.48
N GLY A 142 -11.67 -20.31 -7.34
CA GLY A 142 -12.20 -19.92 -6.03
C GLY A 142 -12.41 -18.43 -5.75
N ALA A 143 -11.93 -17.52 -6.61
CA ALA A 143 -12.24 -16.08 -6.50
C ALA A 143 -13.06 -15.53 -7.67
N GLN A 144 -13.34 -16.32 -8.72
CA GLN A 144 -14.30 -16.02 -9.81
C GLN A 144 -14.23 -14.60 -10.41
N GLY A 145 -13.03 -14.04 -10.54
CA GLY A 145 -12.85 -12.68 -11.05
C GLY A 145 -13.21 -11.55 -10.07
N HIS A 146 -13.58 -11.87 -8.83
CA HIS A 146 -13.83 -10.89 -7.77
C HIS A 146 -12.57 -10.13 -7.39
N CYS A 147 -12.74 -8.83 -7.07
CA CYS A 147 -11.65 -7.96 -6.65
C CYS A 147 -11.62 -7.74 -5.14
N GLN A 148 -12.69 -8.02 -4.40
CA GLN A 148 -12.70 -7.87 -2.94
C GLN A 148 -13.41 -9.06 -2.29
N LEU A 149 -12.77 -9.65 -1.27
CA LEU A 149 -13.29 -10.74 -0.46
C LEU A 149 -13.02 -10.46 1.03
N GLU A 150 -13.86 -11.02 1.91
CA GLU A 150 -13.78 -10.74 3.34
C GLU A 150 -14.03 -11.98 4.21
N GLY A 151 -13.47 -11.97 5.41
CA GLY A 151 -13.79 -12.87 6.50
C GLY A 151 -13.39 -14.32 6.23
N ASP A 152 -14.22 -15.24 6.70
CA ASP A 152 -13.89 -16.68 6.75
C ASP A 152 -13.61 -17.28 5.36
N LEU A 153 -14.25 -16.76 4.30
CA LEU A 153 -13.97 -17.18 2.93
C LEU A 153 -12.51 -16.91 2.52
N CYS A 154 -11.91 -15.80 2.98
CA CYS A 154 -10.50 -15.53 2.73
C CYS A 154 -9.60 -16.59 3.35
N ASP A 155 -9.89 -16.99 4.58
CA ASP A 155 -9.12 -18.03 5.29
C ASP A 155 -9.34 -19.42 4.65
N GLU A 156 -10.57 -19.74 4.22
CA GLU A 156 -10.84 -20.97 3.45
C GLU A 156 -10.07 -21.03 2.12
N LEU A 157 -9.99 -19.90 1.40
CA LEU A 157 -9.22 -19.80 0.17
C LEU A 157 -7.72 -19.87 0.43
N ASN A 158 -7.23 -19.31 1.53
CA ASN A 158 -5.85 -19.45 1.97
C ASN A 158 -5.46 -20.92 2.10
N ASP A 159 -6.28 -21.70 2.82
CA ASP A 159 -6.08 -23.14 2.99
C ASP A 159 -6.17 -23.88 1.65
N ARG A 160 -7.21 -23.61 0.86
CA ARG A 160 -7.44 -24.25 -0.44
C ARG A 160 -6.32 -24.00 -1.45
N TRP A 161 -5.69 -22.83 -1.39
CA TRP A 161 -4.59 -22.46 -2.28
C TRP A 161 -3.21 -22.89 -1.74
N GLY A 162 -3.17 -23.58 -0.60
CA GLY A 162 -1.93 -24.11 -0.02
C GLY A 162 -1.04 -23.03 0.58
N LEU A 163 -1.62 -21.89 0.98
CA LEU A 163 -0.91 -20.85 1.71
C LEU A 163 -0.81 -21.21 3.19
N GLU A 164 0.21 -20.71 3.87
CA GLU A 164 0.46 -21.04 5.27
C GLU A 164 -0.59 -20.39 6.19
N SER A 165 -1.35 -21.22 6.91
CA SER A 165 -2.25 -20.80 7.98
C SER A 165 -1.57 -20.95 9.34
N VAL A 166 -1.85 -20.02 10.25
CA VAL A 166 -1.32 -19.99 11.61
C VAL A 166 -2.45 -19.91 12.63
N ARG A 167 -2.14 -20.31 13.86
CA ARG A 167 -3.03 -20.06 14.99
C ARG A 167 -3.02 -18.56 15.36
N PRO A 168 -4.12 -18.02 15.93
CA PRO A 168 -4.21 -16.60 16.27
C PRO A 168 -3.05 -16.08 17.12
N SER A 169 -2.49 -16.90 18.02
CA SER A 169 -1.35 -16.53 18.88
C SER A 169 -0.09 -16.12 18.13
N TYR A 170 0.06 -16.48 16.85
CA TYR A 170 1.17 -16.04 15.99
C TYR A 170 1.23 -14.52 15.85
N PHE A 171 0.08 -13.85 15.78
CA PHE A 171 0.00 -12.40 15.58
C PHE A 171 0.28 -11.61 16.86
N TRP A 172 0.26 -12.28 18.02
CA TRP A 172 0.37 -11.65 19.32
C TRP A 172 1.78 -11.11 19.55
N THR A 173 1.84 -9.88 20.07
CA THR A 173 3.06 -9.33 20.66
C THR A 173 2.71 -8.66 21.97
N ARG A 174 3.63 -8.72 22.93
CA ARG A 174 3.41 -8.10 24.24
C ARG A 174 3.17 -6.59 24.12
N ARG A 175 3.97 -5.91 23.31
CA ARG A 175 3.83 -4.47 23.05
C ARG A 175 2.41 -4.08 22.60
N ARG A 176 1.88 -4.76 21.58
CA ARG A 176 0.53 -4.45 21.04
C ARG A 176 -0.59 -4.82 22.01
N TRP A 177 -0.38 -5.86 22.81
CA TRP A 177 -1.33 -6.24 23.87
C TRP A 177 -1.44 -5.14 24.92
N ASP A 178 -0.30 -4.65 25.39
CA ASP A 178 -0.25 -3.60 26.40
C ASP A 178 -0.89 -2.30 25.87
N GLU A 179 -0.67 -1.96 24.60
CA GLU A 179 -1.35 -0.85 23.91
C GLU A 179 -2.89 -1.02 23.90
N HIS A 180 -3.37 -2.20 23.49
CA HIS A 180 -4.80 -2.55 23.47
C HIS A 180 -5.45 -2.38 24.85
N ARG A 181 -4.86 -3.01 25.86
CA ARG A 181 -5.39 -3.06 27.23
C ARG A 181 -5.38 -1.70 27.90
N ARG A 182 -4.29 -0.94 27.78
CA ARG A 182 -4.23 0.45 28.26
C ARG A 182 -5.27 1.33 27.58
N GLY A 183 -5.44 1.19 26.27
CA GLY A 183 -6.44 1.94 25.50
C GLY A 183 -7.88 1.67 25.94
N LEU A 184 -8.14 0.55 26.61
CA LEU A 184 -9.44 0.21 27.20
C LEU A 184 -9.52 0.45 28.72
N GLY A 185 -8.43 0.91 29.36
CA GLY A 185 -8.36 1.07 30.82
C GLY A 185 -8.38 -0.26 31.58
N LEU A 186 -7.86 -1.34 30.98
CA LEU A 186 -7.92 -2.69 31.53
C LEU A 186 -6.52 -3.19 31.94
N SER A 187 -6.46 -4.18 32.86
CA SER A 187 -5.19 -4.78 33.31
C SER A 187 -4.41 -5.45 32.18
N HIS A 188 -3.10 -5.29 32.17
CA HIS A 188 -2.19 -5.88 31.18
C HIS A 188 -1.10 -6.72 31.86
N ASP A 189 -1.50 -7.48 32.90
CA ASP A 189 -0.62 -8.40 33.61
C ASP A 189 -0.28 -9.65 32.78
N ASP A 190 0.82 -10.31 33.16
CA ASP A 190 1.39 -11.46 32.44
C ASP A 190 0.45 -12.66 32.46
N GLU A 191 -0.25 -12.90 33.58
CA GLU A 191 -1.18 -14.02 33.71
C GLU A 191 -2.34 -13.87 32.72
N THR A 192 -2.90 -12.66 32.61
CA THR A 192 -3.96 -12.34 31.67
C THR A 192 -3.50 -12.43 30.23
N TYR A 193 -2.29 -11.94 29.91
CA TYR A 193 -1.70 -12.09 28.59
C TYR A 193 -1.58 -13.57 28.19
N GLU A 194 -0.95 -14.41 29.03
CA GLU A 194 -0.74 -15.82 28.72
C GLU A 194 -2.03 -16.64 28.71
N ARG A 195 -3.02 -16.29 29.55
CA ARG A 195 -4.34 -16.93 29.51
C ARG A 195 -5.06 -16.59 28.21
N MET A 196 -5.20 -15.30 27.87
CA MET A 196 -5.97 -14.90 26.68
C MET A 196 -5.29 -15.33 25.38
N LYS A 197 -3.95 -15.36 25.33
CA LYS A 197 -3.21 -15.91 24.20
C LYS A 197 -3.50 -17.40 23.97
N ARG A 198 -3.55 -18.19 25.05
CA ARG A 198 -3.91 -19.62 24.98
C ARG A 198 -5.38 -19.82 24.59
N ASP A 199 -6.28 -19.03 25.15
CA ASP A 199 -7.71 -19.10 24.84
C ASP A 199 -7.99 -18.77 23.37
N ALA A 200 -7.25 -17.81 22.79
CA ALA A 200 -7.33 -17.46 21.38
C ALA A 200 -7.06 -18.66 20.45
N ASP A 201 -6.10 -19.52 20.82
CA ASP A 201 -5.78 -20.72 20.05
C ASP A 201 -6.80 -21.84 20.28
N ALA A 202 -7.30 -22.00 21.50
CA ALA A 202 -8.28 -23.03 21.85
C ALA A 202 -9.64 -22.84 21.14
N LEU A 203 -10.02 -21.60 20.84
CA LEU A 203 -11.23 -21.27 20.08
C LEU A 203 -11.15 -21.63 18.59
N CYS A 204 -9.95 -21.94 18.08
CA CYS A 204 -9.75 -22.42 16.72
C CYS A 204 -9.87 -23.96 16.71
N SER A 205 -11.08 -24.48 16.47
CA SER A 205 -11.44 -25.91 16.61
C SER A 205 -10.48 -26.92 15.94
N GLU A 206 -10.32 -28.10 16.55
CA GLU A 206 -9.53 -29.26 16.06
C GLU A 206 -9.88 -29.79 14.67
N THR A 207 -11.06 -29.48 14.13
CA THR A 207 -11.53 -29.98 12.82
C THR A 207 -10.83 -29.36 11.60
N SER A 208 -9.92 -28.40 11.78
CA SER A 208 -9.22 -27.73 10.66
C SER A 208 -7.70 -27.98 10.63
N LEU A 209 -7.18 -28.85 11.50
CA LEU A 209 -5.79 -28.74 11.99
C LEU A 209 -4.78 -29.80 11.53
N ASP A 210 -5.07 -30.66 10.54
CA ASP A 210 -4.04 -31.60 10.05
C ASP A 210 -2.88 -30.92 9.29
N HIS A 211 -2.96 -29.61 8.98
CA HIS A 211 -1.94 -28.88 8.20
C HIS A 211 -1.29 -27.69 8.93
N ALA A 212 -1.77 -27.30 10.12
CA ALA A 212 -1.15 -26.22 10.88
C ALA A 212 0.06 -26.78 11.65
N ARG A 213 1.26 -26.69 11.08
CA ARG A 213 2.49 -26.99 11.81
C ARG A 213 2.58 -26.01 12.99
N ALA A 214 2.45 -26.55 14.21
CA ALA A 214 2.92 -25.86 15.39
C ALA A 214 4.43 -25.68 15.24
N ASP A 215 4.87 -24.45 15.02
CA ASP A 215 6.29 -24.12 15.11
C ASP A 215 6.66 -24.14 16.59
N GLU A 216 6.97 -25.33 17.11
CA GLU A 216 7.49 -25.54 18.47
C GLU A 216 8.98 -25.15 18.61
N THR A 217 9.58 -24.47 17.62
CA THR A 217 11.00 -24.10 17.65
C THR A 217 11.31 -22.66 18.08
N ILE A 218 10.33 -21.89 18.56
CA ILE A 218 10.63 -20.60 19.20
C ILE A 218 10.88 -20.82 20.69
N LYS A 219 12.11 -21.20 21.03
CA LYS A 219 12.66 -20.82 22.34
C LYS A 219 12.85 -19.31 22.29
N ASP A 220 12.30 -18.58 23.26
CA ASP A 220 12.60 -17.16 23.55
C ASP A 220 14.08 -16.95 23.98
N SER A 221 15.02 -17.68 23.36
CA SER A 221 16.44 -17.67 23.66
C SER A 221 17.23 -17.23 22.44
N ASP A 222 17.03 -15.98 22.03
CA ASP A 222 18.17 -15.15 21.65
C ASP A 222 17.89 -13.71 22.09
N PRO A 223 18.36 -13.29 23.27
CA PRO A 223 18.25 -11.91 23.71
C PRO A 223 19.20 -11.08 22.87
N MET A 224 18.74 -10.63 21.71
CA MET A 224 19.36 -9.49 21.06
C MET A 224 19.37 -8.37 22.10
N MET A 225 20.56 -7.92 22.49
CA MET A 225 20.85 -7.01 23.59
C MET A 225 19.94 -5.76 23.59
N PHE A 226 18.78 -5.86 24.22
CA PHE A 226 17.93 -4.73 24.57
C PHE A 226 18.34 -4.29 25.98
N GLY A 227 19.15 -3.23 26.03
CA GLY A 227 19.45 -2.54 27.28
C GLY A 227 18.16 -2.02 27.93
N ASP A 228 18.06 -2.23 29.23
CA ASP A 228 17.06 -1.73 30.20
C ASP A 228 15.59 -1.84 29.80
N THR A 229 14.95 -2.92 30.26
CA THR A 229 13.49 -3.08 30.37
C THR A 229 12.93 -2.27 31.55
N GLN A 230 13.08 -0.95 31.52
CA GLN A 230 12.20 -0.03 32.24
C GLN A 230 11.46 0.83 31.21
N TRP A 231 10.34 0.29 30.73
CA TRP A 231 9.45 0.97 29.81
C TRP A 231 8.38 1.74 30.61
N ASP A 232 8.29 3.05 30.42
CA ASP A 232 7.51 3.98 31.25
C ASP A 232 6.07 4.23 30.75
N GLY A 233 5.66 3.53 29.68
CA GLY A 233 4.28 3.53 29.19
C GLY A 233 3.79 4.87 28.59
N LYS A 234 4.69 5.81 28.25
CA LYS A 234 4.30 7.14 27.74
C LYS A 234 4.45 7.34 26.23
N GLU A 235 4.84 6.31 25.48
CA GLU A 235 5.18 6.44 24.06
C GLU A 235 4.23 5.69 23.13
N TYR A 236 3.56 6.44 22.24
CA TYR A 236 2.76 5.92 21.14
C TYR A 236 3.61 5.89 19.87
N LEU A 237 3.95 4.69 19.40
CA LEU A 237 4.75 4.42 18.20
C LEU A 237 3.93 3.55 17.21
N PRO A 238 4.23 3.62 15.90
CA PRO A 238 3.23 3.70 14.83
C PRO A 238 2.16 2.60 14.88
N GLN A 239 0.92 3.07 14.75
CA GLN A 239 -0.26 2.27 14.39
C GLN A 239 -0.37 2.07 12.86
N GLY A 240 0.65 2.47 12.10
CA GLY A 240 0.55 2.62 10.65
C GLY A 240 0.72 1.30 9.89
N THR A 241 -0.09 1.19 8.85
CA THR A 241 -0.04 0.22 7.74
C THR A 241 1.37 0.12 7.12
N VAL A 242 1.70 -1.05 6.56
CA VAL A 242 2.92 -1.27 5.77
C VAL A 242 2.61 -1.35 4.29
N GLY A 243 3.59 -1.06 3.44
CA GLY A 243 3.41 -1.19 2.01
C GLY A 243 4.68 -1.03 1.20
N ALA A 244 4.61 -1.45 -0.06
CA ALA A 244 5.68 -1.40 -1.03
C ALA A 244 5.15 -0.96 -2.39
N VAL A 245 5.95 -0.17 -3.10
CA VAL A 245 5.72 0.21 -4.49
C VAL A 245 6.98 -0.13 -5.29
N VAL A 246 6.80 -0.85 -6.39
CA VAL A 246 7.89 -1.37 -7.21
C VAL A 246 7.67 -1.07 -8.68
N LEU A 247 8.72 -0.63 -9.37
CA LEU A 247 8.86 -0.57 -10.83
C LEU A 247 9.84 -1.65 -11.27
N ASP A 248 9.41 -2.57 -12.12
CA ASP A 248 10.30 -3.57 -12.71
C ASP A 248 10.96 -3.11 -14.02
N SER A 249 11.91 -3.90 -14.50
CA SER A 249 12.67 -3.63 -15.73
C SER A 249 11.82 -3.63 -17.00
N THR A 250 10.59 -4.17 -16.95
CA THR A 250 9.66 -4.14 -18.08
C THR A 250 8.90 -2.81 -18.15
N GLY A 251 8.85 -2.06 -17.04
CA GLY A 251 8.01 -0.87 -16.89
C GLY A 251 6.66 -1.14 -16.27
N THR A 252 6.46 -2.31 -15.65
CA THR A 252 5.25 -2.58 -14.86
C THR A 252 5.43 -2.01 -13.46
N LEU A 253 4.40 -1.35 -12.94
CA LEU A 253 4.35 -0.92 -11.55
C LEU A 253 3.41 -1.81 -10.74
N CYS A 254 3.77 -2.05 -9.48
CA CYS A 254 2.93 -2.73 -8.50
C CYS A 254 2.90 -1.95 -7.18
N ALA A 255 1.71 -1.82 -6.59
CA ALA A 255 1.52 -1.39 -5.21
C ALA A 255 1.00 -2.58 -4.38
N ALA A 256 1.56 -2.78 -3.19
CA ALA A 256 1.17 -3.81 -2.23
C ALA A 256 1.07 -3.17 -0.84
N THR A 257 -0.03 -3.42 -0.12
CA THR A 257 -0.31 -2.76 1.17
C THR A 257 -0.93 -3.76 2.15
N SER A 258 -0.52 -3.75 3.43
CA SER A 258 -1.03 -4.68 4.46
C SER A 258 -1.12 -4.01 5.83
N THR A 259 -2.12 -4.39 6.63
CA THR A 259 -2.37 -3.80 7.95
C THR A 259 -3.09 -4.73 8.93
N GLY A 260 -2.87 -4.50 10.23
CA GLY A 260 -3.75 -4.99 11.31
C GLY A 260 -4.96 -4.09 11.58
N GLY A 261 -5.03 -2.92 10.94
CA GLY A 261 -6.05 -1.90 11.16
C GLY A 261 -5.69 -0.92 12.26
N LEU A 262 -6.68 -0.44 13.01
CA LEU A 262 -6.50 0.51 14.13
C LEU A 262 -6.55 -0.24 15.47
N THR A 263 -5.69 0.13 16.42
CA THR A 263 -5.78 -0.37 17.80
C THR A 263 -7.16 -0.07 18.37
N ASN A 264 -7.80 -1.07 18.94
CA ASN A 264 -9.15 -1.01 19.48
C ASN A 264 -10.21 -0.63 18.43
N LYS A 265 -9.98 -1.01 17.16
CA LYS A 265 -11.06 -0.96 16.16
C LYS A 265 -12.23 -1.85 16.60
N LEU A 266 -13.44 -1.43 16.26
CA LEU A 266 -14.59 -2.32 16.37
C LEU A 266 -14.35 -3.54 15.46
N PRO A 267 -14.60 -4.78 15.93
CA PRO A 267 -14.60 -5.96 15.08
C PRO A 267 -15.46 -5.73 13.85
N GLY A 268 -14.93 -6.06 12.68
CA GLY A 268 -15.55 -5.82 11.39
C GLY A 268 -15.25 -4.47 10.75
N ARG A 269 -14.52 -3.55 11.41
CA ARG A 269 -14.06 -2.31 10.78
C ARG A 269 -13.05 -2.61 9.68
N ILE A 270 -13.33 -2.12 8.49
CA ILE A 270 -12.47 -2.19 7.29
C ILE A 270 -11.90 -0.80 7.00
N GLY A 271 -10.59 -0.72 6.75
CA GLY A 271 -9.89 0.53 6.46
C GLY A 271 -9.71 0.84 4.98
N ASP A 272 -8.78 1.73 4.72
CA ASP A 272 -8.35 2.15 3.38
C ASP A 272 -7.51 1.09 2.67
N THR A 273 -6.73 0.30 3.43
CA THR A 273 -5.75 -0.66 2.90
C THR A 273 -6.35 -1.63 1.87
N PRO A 274 -7.47 -2.33 2.12
CA PRO A 274 -8.07 -3.25 1.15
C PRO A 274 -9.04 -2.56 0.17
N THR A 275 -9.23 -1.24 0.29
CA THR A 275 -10.22 -0.49 -0.47
C THR A 275 -9.59 0.19 -1.68
N LEU A 276 -10.02 -0.22 -2.89
CA LEU A 276 -9.47 0.30 -4.14
C LEU A 276 -9.55 1.84 -4.19
N GLY A 277 -8.40 2.44 -4.44
CA GLY A 277 -8.24 3.89 -4.60
C GLY A 277 -8.07 4.66 -3.30
N ALA A 278 -8.46 4.08 -2.17
CA ALA A 278 -8.25 4.72 -0.87
C ALA A 278 -6.80 4.52 -0.41
N GLY A 279 -6.41 3.30 -0.03
CA GLY A 279 -5.08 3.00 0.52
C GLY A 279 -4.03 2.58 -0.51
N PHE A 280 -4.44 2.20 -1.72
CA PHE A 280 -3.52 1.75 -2.77
C PHE A 280 -4.08 2.03 -4.17
N TRP A 281 -3.18 2.22 -5.13
CA TRP A 281 -3.54 2.36 -6.54
C TRP A 281 -2.35 2.08 -7.45
N ALA A 282 -2.60 1.50 -8.62
CA ALA A 282 -1.65 1.43 -9.72
C ALA A 282 -2.37 1.54 -11.07
N GLU A 283 -1.99 2.50 -11.91
CA GLU A 283 -2.56 2.63 -13.24
C GLU A 283 -1.54 3.15 -14.26
N GLN A 284 -1.83 2.96 -15.54
CA GLN A 284 -1.05 3.49 -16.65
C GLN A 284 -1.95 4.08 -17.73
N TRP A 285 -1.43 5.08 -18.43
CA TRP A 285 -2.08 5.74 -19.55
C TRP A 285 -1.03 6.24 -20.54
N TYR A 286 -1.47 6.55 -21.75
CA TYR A 286 -0.64 7.19 -22.75
C TYR A 286 -0.95 8.69 -22.74
N SER A 287 0.09 9.52 -22.68
CA SER A 287 -0.08 10.97 -22.81
C SER A 287 -0.37 11.29 -24.27
N ALA A 288 -1.45 12.02 -24.54
CA ALA A 288 -1.73 12.52 -25.88
C ALA A 288 -0.57 13.42 -26.34
N PRO A 289 -0.19 13.41 -27.63
CA PRO A 289 0.72 14.40 -28.16
C PRO A 289 0.15 15.79 -27.86
N THR A 290 0.99 16.72 -27.42
CA THR A 290 0.59 18.12 -27.27
C THR A 290 0.10 18.63 -28.62
N LEU A 291 -1.22 18.69 -28.83
CA LEU A 291 -1.81 19.37 -29.97
C LEU A 291 -1.45 20.84 -29.83
N MET A 292 -0.48 21.30 -30.63
CA MET A 292 -0.28 22.73 -30.84
C MET A 292 -1.62 23.28 -31.34
N PRO A 293 -2.22 24.30 -30.68
CA PRO A 293 -3.45 24.87 -31.19
C PRO A 293 -3.16 25.45 -32.57
N THR A 294 -3.64 24.77 -33.62
CA THR A 294 -3.74 25.38 -34.94
C THR A 294 -4.57 26.65 -34.76
N ALA A 295 -4.03 27.79 -35.17
CA ALA A 295 -4.68 29.09 -35.01
C ALA A 295 -6.15 29.00 -35.46
N VAL A 296 -7.06 28.99 -34.47
CA VAL A 296 -8.50 28.95 -34.73
C VAL A 296 -8.89 30.32 -35.24
N SER A 297 -9.39 30.37 -36.48
CA SER A 297 -9.95 31.59 -37.06
C SER A 297 -11.04 32.17 -36.15
N PRO A 298 -11.08 33.48 -35.87
CA PRO A 298 -12.11 34.09 -35.02
C PRO A 298 -13.55 33.78 -35.45
N LEU A 299 -13.76 33.54 -36.75
CA LEU A 299 -15.05 33.14 -37.32
C LEU A 299 -15.51 31.75 -36.84
N SER A 300 -14.59 30.83 -36.58
CA SER A 300 -14.92 29.47 -36.11
C SER A 300 -15.41 29.44 -34.66
N GLN A 301 -14.89 30.34 -33.81
CA GLN A 301 -15.36 30.48 -32.42
C GLN A 301 -16.78 31.06 -32.36
N LEU A 302 -17.10 32.03 -33.23
CA LEU A 302 -18.44 32.62 -33.30
C LEU A 302 -19.50 31.61 -33.79
N LEU A 303 -19.13 30.75 -34.73
CA LEU A 303 -20.01 29.70 -35.26
C LEU A 303 -20.27 28.58 -34.24
N SER A 304 -19.29 28.23 -33.40
CA SER A 304 -19.47 27.23 -32.33
C SER A 304 -20.48 27.68 -31.27
N LEU A 305 -20.41 28.96 -30.85
CA LEU A 305 -21.33 29.56 -29.87
C LEU A 305 -22.78 29.63 -30.36
N LEU A 306 -22.99 29.72 -31.68
CA LEU A 306 -24.33 29.71 -32.28
C LEU A 306 -24.82 28.28 -32.60
N GLY A 307 -23.91 27.33 -32.76
CA GLY A 307 -24.21 25.92 -33.00
C GLY A 307 -24.67 25.16 -31.76
N ASP A 308 -24.22 25.55 -30.57
CA ASP A 308 -24.54 24.88 -29.29
C ASP A 308 -26.01 25.06 -28.85
N CYS A 309 -26.75 25.96 -29.50
CA CYS A 309 -28.18 26.22 -29.24
C CYS A 309 -29.12 25.61 -30.29
N ILE A 310 -28.59 24.89 -31.29
CA ILE A 310 -29.38 24.23 -32.34
C ILE A 310 -29.22 22.73 -32.17
N PRO A 311 -30.30 21.93 -32.04
CA PRO A 311 -30.19 20.48 -31.99
C PRO A 311 -29.57 19.99 -33.30
N ASN A 312 -28.27 19.70 -33.28
CA ASN A 312 -27.55 19.35 -34.48
C ASN A 312 -27.89 17.90 -34.87
N LEU A 313 -28.57 17.74 -36.00
CA LEU A 313 -28.84 16.44 -36.66
C LEU A 313 -27.60 15.91 -37.41
N GLN A 314 -26.45 16.59 -37.33
CA GLN A 314 -25.18 16.04 -37.81
C GLN A 314 -24.76 14.90 -36.90
N GLY A 315 -24.76 13.70 -37.49
CA GLY A 315 -24.35 12.46 -36.85
C GLY A 315 -23.02 12.62 -36.13
N TYR A 316 -22.88 11.87 -35.04
CA TYR A 316 -21.63 11.61 -34.34
C TYR A 316 -20.46 11.69 -35.32
N ASN A 317 -19.60 12.71 -35.16
CA ASN A 317 -18.30 12.71 -35.81
C ASN A 317 -17.59 11.46 -35.30
N THR A 318 -17.59 10.40 -36.10
CA THR A 318 -16.72 9.27 -35.89
C THR A 318 -15.32 9.81 -36.00
N VAL A 319 -14.62 9.91 -34.87
CA VAL A 319 -13.18 10.15 -34.86
C VAL A 319 -12.57 9.03 -35.69
N HIS A 320 -12.11 9.36 -36.89
CA HIS A 320 -11.42 8.41 -37.75
C HIS A 320 -10.15 7.99 -37.01
N ARG A 321 -10.12 6.72 -36.61
CA ARG A 321 -9.04 6.12 -35.80
C ARG A 321 -7.69 6.04 -36.51
N ASN A 322 -7.58 6.56 -37.74
CA ASN A 322 -6.41 6.46 -38.61
C ASN A 322 -5.45 7.67 -38.55
N ASP A 323 -5.78 8.75 -37.82
CA ASP A 323 -4.88 9.92 -37.71
C ASP A 323 -4.06 9.93 -36.40
N PHE A 324 -4.17 8.89 -35.58
CA PHE A 324 -3.24 8.70 -34.47
C PHE A 324 -1.99 8.00 -34.98
N ASN A 325 -0.91 8.77 -35.14
CA ASN A 325 0.42 8.21 -35.18
C ASN A 325 0.69 7.62 -33.79
N ASP A 326 0.40 6.32 -33.59
CA ASP A 326 0.54 5.59 -32.31
C ASP A 326 1.97 5.69 -31.73
N ASP A 327 2.96 6.04 -32.57
CA ASP A 327 4.38 6.18 -32.23
C ASP A 327 4.75 7.39 -31.35
N ALA A 328 3.86 8.37 -31.13
CA ALA A 328 4.21 9.62 -30.42
C ALA A 328 3.66 9.73 -28.98
N SER A 329 2.92 8.73 -28.48
CA SER A 329 2.32 8.80 -27.13
C SER A 329 3.24 8.21 -26.07
N ALA A 330 3.79 9.05 -25.19
CA ALA A 330 4.67 8.59 -24.12
C ALA A 330 3.87 7.83 -23.04
N LEU A 331 4.23 6.58 -22.78
CA LEU A 331 3.68 5.79 -21.67
C LEU A 331 3.97 6.51 -20.35
N ARG A 332 2.93 6.68 -19.56
CA ARG A 332 3.02 7.18 -18.19
C ARG A 332 2.29 6.23 -17.25
N ALA A 333 2.88 5.93 -16.11
CA ALA A 333 2.30 5.01 -15.14
C ALA A 333 2.60 5.48 -13.73
N VAL A 334 1.69 5.20 -12.80
CA VAL A 334 1.85 5.54 -11.39
C VAL A 334 1.41 4.37 -10.53
N ALA A 335 2.08 4.18 -9.40
CA ALA A 335 1.63 3.30 -8.34
C ALA A 335 1.95 3.91 -6.98
N MET A 336 1.10 3.69 -6.00
CA MET A 336 1.17 4.33 -4.69
C MET A 336 0.58 3.44 -3.59
N SER A 337 1.12 3.58 -2.39
CA SER A 337 0.65 2.95 -1.15
C SER A 337 0.52 3.99 -0.04
N GLY A 338 -0.60 3.95 0.67
CA GLY A 338 -0.98 4.89 1.72
C GLY A 338 -0.87 4.32 3.13
N THR A 339 -0.70 5.20 4.11
CA THR A 339 -0.78 4.88 5.53
C THR A 339 -1.28 6.08 6.32
N GLY A 340 -2.15 5.86 7.30
CA GLY A 340 -2.62 6.92 8.19
C GLY A 340 -4.00 6.61 8.77
N ASN A 341 -4.79 7.65 9.01
CA ASN A 341 -6.19 7.51 9.39
C ASN A 341 -7.01 6.99 8.19
N GLY A 342 -7.32 5.69 8.21
CA GLY A 342 -8.00 5.05 7.08
C GLY A 342 -9.36 5.66 6.72
N ASP A 343 -10.09 6.22 7.68
CA ASP A 343 -11.42 6.80 7.42
C ASP A 343 -11.29 8.11 6.63
N SER A 344 -10.25 8.91 6.87
CA SER A 344 -9.89 10.05 6.04
C SER A 344 -9.44 9.66 4.64
N PHE A 345 -8.63 8.59 4.50
CA PHE A 345 -8.23 8.07 3.19
C PHE A 345 -9.43 7.63 2.36
N LEU A 346 -10.40 6.94 2.99
CA LEU A 346 -11.66 6.54 2.38
C LEU A 346 -12.48 7.77 1.95
N ARG A 347 -12.64 8.77 2.82
CA ARG A 347 -13.46 9.97 2.58
C ARG A 347 -13.06 10.75 1.33
N VAL A 348 -11.75 10.81 1.03
CA VAL A 348 -11.23 11.57 -0.13
C VAL A 348 -10.67 10.68 -1.24
N ASN A 349 -10.82 9.36 -1.13
CA ASN A 349 -10.27 8.39 -2.08
C ASN A 349 -8.78 8.66 -2.37
N ALA A 350 -7.99 8.83 -1.29
CA ALA A 350 -6.76 9.63 -1.28
C ALA A 350 -5.75 9.24 -2.36
N VAL A 351 -5.44 7.96 -2.49
CA VAL A 351 -4.39 7.50 -3.40
C VAL A 351 -4.83 7.62 -4.87
N ARG A 352 -6.08 7.28 -5.20
CA ARG A 352 -6.64 7.48 -6.56
C ARG A 352 -6.80 8.96 -6.88
N THR A 353 -7.06 9.81 -5.90
CA THR A 353 -7.10 11.26 -6.09
C THR A 353 -5.72 11.81 -6.49
N CYS A 354 -4.62 11.28 -5.95
CA CYS A 354 -3.27 11.61 -6.42
C CYS A 354 -3.08 11.25 -7.90
N ALA A 355 -3.48 10.04 -8.30
CA ALA A 355 -3.38 9.60 -9.68
C ALA A 355 -4.25 10.45 -10.64
N ALA A 356 -5.46 10.82 -10.19
CA ALA A 356 -6.36 11.67 -10.94
C ALA A 356 -5.80 13.08 -11.15
N ILE A 357 -5.19 13.70 -10.12
CA ILE A 357 -4.52 15.00 -10.26
C ILE A 357 -3.37 14.89 -11.26
N ALA A 358 -2.53 13.86 -11.12
CA ALA A 358 -1.39 13.62 -11.99
C ALA A 358 -1.83 13.46 -13.46
N ARG A 359 -2.97 12.80 -13.70
CA ARG A 359 -3.48 12.47 -15.03
C ARG A 359 -4.33 13.56 -15.69
N TYR A 360 -5.17 14.25 -14.93
CA TYR A 360 -6.28 15.03 -15.48
C TYR A 360 -6.26 16.52 -15.14
N ALA A 361 -5.33 17.02 -14.32
CA ALA A 361 -5.27 18.45 -14.04
C ALA A 361 -5.02 19.27 -15.32
N ASP A 362 -5.68 20.43 -15.47
CA ASP A 362 -5.71 21.29 -16.67
C ASP A 362 -4.36 21.77 -17.21
N ARG A 363 -3.24 21.46 -16.53
CA ARG A 363 -1.88 21.77 -16.97
C ARG A 363 -1.27 20.56 -17.65
N SER A 364 -0.47 20.76 -18.71
CA SER A 364 0.34 19.71 -19.32
C SER A 364 1.13 18.93 -18.24
N THR A 365 0.66 17.73 -17.95
CA THR A 365 1.16 16.71 -16.98
C THR A 365 1.64 17.25 -15.62
N VAL A 366 0.80 17.17 -14.59
CA VAL A 366 1.23 17.41 -13.19
C VAL A 366 2.08 16.23 -12.69
N PRO A 367 3.31 16.45 -12.20
CA PRO A 367 4.14 15.39 -11.63
C PRO A 367 3.46 14.71 -10.44
N LEU A 368 3.69 13.42 -10.26
CA LEU A 368 3.05 12.65 -9.18
C LEU A 368 3.43 13.19 -7.80
N GLN A 369 4.67 13.67 -7.61
CA GLN A 369 5.11 14.27 -6.35
C GLN A 369 4.21 15.45 -5.95
N SER A 370 3.87 16.33 -6.90
CA SER A 370 2.99 17.48 -6.63
C SER A 370 1.58 17.04 -6.25
N ALA A 371 1.08 15.98 -6.88
CA ALA A 371 -0.22 15.40 -6.54
C ALA A 371 -0.24 14.76 -5.15
N VAL A 372 0.82 14.01 -4.82
CA VAL A 372 1.00 13.41 -3.49
C VAL A 372 1.09 14.49 -2.41
N THR A 373 1.85 15.56 -2.63
CA THR A 373 1.92 16.71 -1.71
C THR A 373 0.56 17.40 -1.56
N ALA A 374 -0.21 17.57 -2.64
CA ALA A 374 -1.53 18.20 -2.58
C ALA A 374 -2.57 17.38 -1.79
N VAL A 375 -2.40 16.06 -1.69
CA VAL A 375 -3.33 15.18 -0.96
C VAL A 375 -2.82 14.88 0.45
N ALA A 376 -1.59 14.38 0.57
CA ALA A 376 -1.04 13.85 1.82
C ALA A 376 0.00 14.77 2.48
N GLY A 377 0.51 15.79 1.79
CA GLY A 377 1.43 16.76 2.38
C GLY A 377 0.73 17.74 3.33
N PRO A 378 1.51 18.61 4.02
CA PRO A 378 0.97 19.64 4.90
C PRO A 378 -0.08 20.53 4.20
N ASN A 379 -1.21 20.75 4.86
CA ASN A 379 -2.39 21.43 4.32
C ASN A 379 -3.06 20.71 3.14
N GLY A 380 -2.72 19.45 2.87
CA GLY A 380 -3.31 18.64 1.81
C GLY A 380 -4.74 18.18 2.10
N GLN A 381 -5.36 17.53 1.11
CA GLN A 381 -6.75 17.09 1.19
C GLN A 381 -7.06 16.18 2.39
N LEU A 382 -6.13 15.30 2.79
CA LEU A 382 -6.32 14.45 3.97
C LEU A 382 -6.53 15.30 5.23
N GLN A 383 -5.66 16.28 5.47
CA GLN A 383 -5.79 17.21 6.58
C GLN A 383 -7.08 18.03 6.48
N GLN A 384 -7.40 18.56 5.29
CA GLN A 384 -8.63 19.33 5.07
C GLN A 384 -9.89 18.51 5.35
N SER A 385 -9.86 17.20 5.08
CA SER A 385 -10.99 16.29 5.34
C SER A 385 -11.37 16.19 6.83
N ALA A 386 -10.43 16.49 7.73
CA ALA A 386 -10.66 16.47 9.18
C ALA A 386 -11.38 17.74 9.68
N ALA A 387 -11.34 18.83 8.92
CA ALA A 387 -11.92 20.13 9.29
C ALA A 387 -11.54 20.56 10.72
N ASP A 388 -12.51 20.83 11.58
CA ASP A 388 -12.35 21.25 12.97
C ASP A 388 -11.78 20.16 13.91
N ARG A 389 -11.64 18.91 13.42
CA ARG A 389 -11.10 17.75 14.15
C ARG A 389 -9.61 17.52 13.90
N TRP A 390 -9.01 18.24 12.95
CA TRP A 390 -7.56 18.19 12.71
C TRP A 390 -6.77 18.42 14.00
N GLN A 391 -5.74 17.60 14.24
CA GLN A 391 -4.91 17.60 15.46
C GLN A 391 -5.64 17.31 16.79
N LYS A 392 -6.92 16.93 16.75
CA LYS A 392 -7.69 16.55 17.95
C LYS A 392 -7.91 15.04 18.05
N THR A 393 -8.23 14.40 16.94
CA THR A 393 -8.61 12.98 16.89
C THR A 393 -7.65 12.09 16.09
N GLY A 394 -6.62 12.68 15.47
CA GLY A 394 -5.78 12.02 14.47
C GLY A 394 -6.45 11.88 13.10
N GLU A 395 -7.71 12.33 12.94
CA GLU A 395 -8.33 12.40 11.62
C GLU A 395 -7.51 13.29 10.67
N GLY A 396 -7.43 12.86 9.42
CA GLY A 396 -6.70 13.53 8.36
C GLY A 396 -5.19 13.30 8.37
N GLU A 397 -4.64 12.62 9.38
CA GLU A 397 -3.21 12.32 9.44
C GLU A 397 -2.85 11.15 8.52
N GLY A 398 -1.74 11.28 7.79
CA GLY A 398 -1.18 10.19 7.02
C GLY A 398 -0.10 10.58 6.03
N GLY A 399 0.28 9.61 5.22
CA GLY A 399 1.32 9.72 4.21
C GLY A 399 1.11 8.74 3.05
N ILE A 400 1.72 9.06 1.92
CA ILE A 400 1.69 8.25 0.71
C ILE A 400 3.12 8.12 0.19
N ILE A 401 3.51 6.90 -0.19
CA ILE A 401 4.67 6.63 -1.03
C ILE A 401 4.21 6.26 -2.44
N GLY A 402 5.05 6.48 -3.45
CA GLY A 402 4.73 6.08 -4.81
C GLY A 402 5.92 6.07 -5.75
N ILE A 403 5.66 5.59 -6.96
CA ILE A 403 6.57 5.66 -8.09
C ILE A 403 5.79 6.14 -9.31
N GLU A 404 6.37 7.11 -10.02
CA GLU A 404 5.93 7.55 -11.34
C GLU A 404 6.91 7.04 -12.40
N LEU A 405 6.40 6.35 -13.42
CA LEU A 405 7.13 6.09 -14.66
C LEU A 405 6.69 7.14 -15.69
N SER A 406 7.64 7.95 -16.17
CA SER A 406 7.40 8.94 -17.22
C SER A 406 8.61 9.04 -18.13
N HIS A 407 8.40 9.08 -19.44
CA HIS A 407 9.50 9.21 -20.42
C HIS A 407 10.60 8.14 -20.25
N GLY A 408 10.24 6.93 -19.83
CA GLY A 408 11.18 5.82 -19.58
C GLY A 408 11.93 5.90 -18.24
N GLU A 409 11.69 6.94 -17.44
CA GLU A 409 12.34 7.13 -16.14
C GLU A 409 11.37 6.89 -14.97
N GLY A 410 11.87 6.16 -13.96
CA GLY A 410 11.14 5.91 -12.71
C GLY A 410 11.55 6.90 -11.62
N HIS A 411 10.58 7.66 -11.11
CA HIS A 411 10.74 8.64 -10.03
C HIS A 411 10.04 8.15 -8.77
N VAL A 412 10.80 7.96 -7.68
CA VAL A 412 10.26 7.69 -6.36
C VAL A 412 9.69 8.99 -5.78
N VAL A 413 8.49 8.92 -5.23
CA VAL A 413 7.78 10.06 -4.63
C VAL A 413 7.23 9.70 -3.26
N PHE A 414 7.10 10.68 -2.37
CA PHE A 414 6.44 10.52 -1.08
C PHE A 414 6.12 11.87 -0.45
N ASP A 415 5.07 11.93 0.37
CA ASP A 415 4.79 13.05 1.27
C ASP A 415 3.84 12.62 2.41
N TYR A 416 3.78 13.40 3.48
CA TYR A 416 2.94 13.15 4.66
C TYR A 416 2.72 14.42 5.47
N ASN A 417 1.62 14.48 6.21
CA ASN A 417 1.20 15.66 6.98
C ASN A 417 1.26 15.46 8.50
N CYS A 418 1.66 14.27 8.94
CA CYS A 418 1.78 13.88 10.35
C CYS A 418 3.22 14.03 10.87
N GLY A 419 3.43 13.72 12.15
CA GLY A 419 4.73 13.92 12.81
C GLY A 419 5.90 13.15 12.17
N GLY A 420 5.63 11.96 11.62
CA GLY A 420 6.59 11.20 10.84
C GLY A 420 5.96 10.06 10.04
N MET A 421 6.73 9.56 9.07
CA MET A 421 6.41 8.37 8.28
C MET A 421 7.68 7.55 8.08
N PHE A 422 7.67 6.30 8.56
CA PHE A 422 8.77 5.37 8.33
C PHE A 422 8.79 4.93 6.87
N HIS A 423 9.84 5.27 6.12
CA HIS A 423 10.01 4.81 4.74
C HIS A 423 11.47 4.64 4.35
N ALA A 424 11.70 3.74 3.40
CA ALA A 424 13.01 3.48 2.81
C ALA A 424 12.88 3.21 1.31
N TRP A 425 13.90 3.58 0.54
CA TRP A 425 13.93 3.42 -0.91
C TRP A 425 15.36 3.25 -1.40
N ILE A 426 15.52 2.82 -2.65
CA ILE A 426 16.82 2.83 -3.33
C ILE A 426 16.93 4.11 -4.16
N ASP A 427 17.97 4.91 -3.90
CA ASP A 427 18.20 6.13 -4.66
C ASP A 427 18.71 5.85 -6.08
N THR A 428 18.87 6.91 -6.88
CA THR A 428 19.32 6.79 -8.27
C THR A 428 20.76 6.29 -8.41
N ALA A 429 21.56 6.33 -7.33
CA ALA A 429 22.90 5.77 -7.28
C ALA A 429 22.93 4.30 -6.83
N GLY A 430 21.77 3.72 -6.49
CA GLY A 430 21.66 2.33 -6.03
C GLY A 430 21.85 2.16 -4.53
N HIS A 431 21.90 3.24 -3.75
CA HIS A 431 22.10 3.15 -2.30
C HIS A 431 20.76 3.15 -1.55
N PRO A 432 20.62 2.32 -0.49
CA PRO A 432 19.44 2.35 0.35
C PRO A 432 19.41 3.63 1.18
N ARG A 433 18.25 4.27 1.20
CA ARG A 433 17.96 5.50 1.94
C ARG A 433 16.80 5.24 2.88
N PHE A 434 16.82 5.93 4.01
CA PHE A 434 15.77 5.87 5.03
C PHE A 434 15.44 7.28 5.49
N LYS A 435 14.15 7.54 5.74
CA LYS A 435 13.69 8.79 6.34
C LYS A 435 12.49 8.54 7.24
N LEU A 436 12.38 9.34 8.30
CA LEU A 436 11.27 9.32 9.26
C LEU A 436 10.62 10.69 9.41
N PHE A 437 11.43 11.74 9.62
CA PHE A 437 10.98 13.10 9.87
C PHE A 437 11.19 13.99 8.64
N GLN A 438 10.38 15.04 8.45
CA GLN A 438 10.49 15.90 7.26
C GLN A 438 11.84 16.65 7.21
N ASN A 439 12.31 17.10 8.38
CA ASN A 439 13.57 17.81 8.58
C ASN A 439 14.54 16.98 9.43
N ASP A 440 15.69 16.60 8.89
CA ASP A 440 16.74 15.89 9.65
C ASP A 440 17.69 16.82 10.43
N LYS A 441 17.58 18.14 10.23
CA LYS A 441 18.40 19.14 10.94
C LYS A 441 18.18 19.02 12.46
N GLY A 442 19.21 18.56 13.16
CA GLY A 442 19.23 18.43 14.62
C GLY A 442 19.22 17.00 15.15
N PHE A 443 19.09 15.97 14.30
CA PHE A 443 19.19 14.58 14.73
C PHE A 443 20.62 14.06 14.55
N LYS A 444 21.46 14.21 15.58
CA LYS A 444 22.80 13.61 15.62
C LYS A 444 22.72 12.18 16.15
N TYR A 445 22.24 11.25 15.32
CA TYR A 445 22.42 9.82 15.59
C TYR A 445 23.01 9.10 14.37
N GLU A 446 23.87 9.81 13.63
CA GLU A 446 24.89 9.17 12.78
C GLU A 446 25.89 8.39 13.64
#